data_AF-A0A973GVW0-F1
#
_entry.id   AF-A0A973GVW0-F1
#
_cell.length_a   1.000
_cell.length_b   1.000
_cell.length_c   1.000
_cell.angle_alpha   90.00
_cell.angle_beta   90.00
_cell.angle_gamma   90.00
#
_symmetry.space_group_name_H-M   'P 1'
#
loop_
_entity.id
_entity.type
_entity.pdbx_description
1 polymer ?
#
loop_
_entity_poly.entity_id
_entity_poly.type
_entity_poly.pdbx_seq_one_letter_code
_entity_poly.pdbx_strand_id
1 'polypeptide(L)'
;LRNELPASDKFAKVDEKTDIPLFSAVFTFVVSLVWLLFHFATTVGVINFNWTMFAGISVDEIAIILIYFFLVLIFSGVIKDFFNKKVDNIFEGLVFPTLAIIGACTAIYGGFLSPMVAIYLVVSIAGILAGLLVKPKSIH
;
A
#
# COMPACT_ATOMS: atom_id res chain seq x y z
N LEU A 1 -17.24 -2.03 -5.57
CA LEU A 1 -16.71 -0.98 -4.67
C LEU A 1 -17.77 -0.69 -3.60
N ARG A 2 -17.43 -0.66 -2.31
CA ARG A 2 -18.38 -0.46 -1.18
C ARG A 2 -18.77 1.03 -0.98
N ASN A 3 -18.84 1.84 -2.04
CA ASN A 3 -19.09 3.29 -1.96
C ASN A 3 -18.12 4.08 -1.05
N GLU A 4 -16.93 3.53 -0.77
CA GLU A 4 -15.95 4.13 0.15
C GLU A 4 -15.03 5.17 -0.52
N LEU A 5 -15.18 5.38 -1.83
CA LEU A 5 -14.42 6.36 -2.60
C LEU A 5 -15.35 7.47 -3.12
N PRO A 6 -14.90 8.72 -3.17
CA PRO A 6 -15.63 9.76 -3.89
C PRO A 6 -15.81 9.37 -5.35
N ALA A 7 -17.02 9.53 -5.89
CA ALA A 7 -17.38 9.13 -7.25
C ALA A 7 -17.14 7.63 -7.56
N SER A 8 -17.30 6.75 -6.56
CA SER A 8 -17.07 5.31 -6.72
C SER A 8 -17.85 4.66 -7.88
N ASP A 9 -19.01 5.20 -8.25
CA ASP A 9 -19.82 4.72 -9.38
C ASP A 9 -19.06 4.79 -10.72
N LYS A 10 -18.24 5.84 -10.91
CA LYS A 10 -17.44 5.99 -12.14
C LYS A 10 -16.29 4.98 -12.21
N PHE A 11 -15.70 4.67 -11.06
CA PHE A 11 -14.63 3.67 -10.94
C PHE A 11 -15.17 2.23 -11.01
N ALA A 12 -16.42 2.02 -10.59
CA ALA A 12 -17.08 0.71 -10.61
C ALA A 12 -17.70 0.36 -11.96
N LYS A 13 -17.88 1.34 -12.86
CA LYS A 13 -18.52 1.12 -14.16
C LYS A 13 -17.65 0.24 -15.04
N VAL A 14 -18.17 -0.95 -15.35
CA VAL A 14 -17.59 -1.92 -16.28
C VAL A 14 -18.03 -1.58 -17.70
N ASP A 15 -17.12 -1.64 -18.65
CA ASP A 15 -17.42 -1.46 -20.07
C ASP A 15 -17.92 -2.78 -20.68
N GLU A 16 -19.04 -2.72 -21.42
CA GLU A 16 -19.71 -3.91 -21.98
C GLU A 16 -18.89 -4.65 -23.04
N LYS A 17 -17.90 -4.01 -23.69
CA LYS A 17 -17.11 -4.65 -24.75
C LYS A 17 -15.85 -5.34 -24.22
N THR A 18 -15.31 -4.85 -23.10
CA THR A 18 -14.01 -5.28 -22.58
C THR A 18 -14.11 -5.99 -21.23
N ASP A 19 -15.30 -6.00 -20.61
CA ASP A 19 -15.60 -6.60 -19.30
C ASP A 19 -14.65 -6.12 -18.18
N ILE A 20 -14.06 -4.93 -18.35
CA ILE A 20 -13.19 -4.29 -17.38
C ILE A 20 -13.66 -2.87 -17.05
N PRO A 21 -13.39 -2.38 -15.83
CA PRO A 21 -13.65 -1.00 -15.47
C PRO A 21 -12.57 -0.08 -16.07
N LEU A 22 -12.77 0.34 -17.32
CA LEU A 22 -11.77 1.10 -18.10
C LEU A 22 -11.27 2.36 -17.38
N PHE A 23 -12.16 3.09 -16.69
CA PHE A 23 -11.78 4.29 -15.95
C PHE A 23 -10.78 3.98 -14.82
N SER A 24 -11.01 2.92 -14.07
CA SER A 24 -10.10 2.45 -13.01
C SER A 24 -8.77 1.96 -13.57
N ALA A 25 -8.79 1.29 -14.72
CA ALA A 25 -7.59 0.82 -15.39
C ALA A 25 -6.71 1.99 -15.86
N VAL A 26 -7.29 2.98 -16.55
CA VAL A 26 -6.57 4.18 -17.01
C VAL A 26 -6.07 5.00 -15.83
N PHE A 27 -6.89 5.19 -14.79
CA PHE A 27 -6.47 5.90 -13.59
C PHE A 27 -5.27 5.22 -12.92
N THR A 28 -5.35 3.90 -12.70
CA THR A 28 -4.25 3.13 -12.11
C THR A 28 -2.99 3.24 -12.96
N PHE A 29 -3.12 3.14 -14.29
CA PHE A 29 -1.99 3.26 -15.21
C PHE A 29 -1.29 4.62 -15.12
N VAL A 30 -2.06 5.72 -15.10
CA VAL A 30 -1.49 7.08 -14.95
C VAL A 30 -0.79 7.24 -13.60
N VAL A 31 -1.41 6.77 -12.51
CA VAL A 31 -0.79 6.81 -11.18
C VAL A 31 0.51 6.01 -11.15
N SER A 32 0.54 4.81 -11.73
CA SER A 32 1.75 4.00 -11.83
C SER A 32 2.85 4.67 -12.65
N LEU A 33 2.51 5.36 -13.76
CA LEU A 33 3.48 6.13 -14.54
C LEU A 33 4.07 7.29 -13.75
N VAL A 34 3.24 8.04 -13.03
CA VAL A 34 3.72 9.12 -12.15
C VAL A 34 4.67 8.57 -11.08
N TRP A 35 4.32 7.44 -10.47
CA TRP A 35 5.16 6.79 -9.47
C TRP A 35 6.50 6.31 -10.06
N LEU A 36 6.47 5.73 -11.26
CA LEU A 36 7.67 5.30 -11.98
C LEU A 36 8.61 6.47 -12.28
N LEU A 37 8.06 7.63 -12.65
CA LEU A 37 8.86 8.85 -12.85
C LEU A 37 9.53 9.32 -11.56
N PHE A 38 8.82 9.28 -10.42
CA PHE A 38 9.42 9.60 -9.12
C PHE A 38 10.54 8.62 -8.75
N HIS A 39 10.30 7.32 -8.91
CA HIS A 39 11.32 6.29 -8.68
C HIS A 39 12.55 6.51 -9.56
N PHE A 40 12.34 6.82 -10.85
CA PHE A 40 13.42 7.15 -11.77
C PHE A 40 14.20 8.39 -11.28
N ALA A 41 13.51 9.45 -10.86
CA ALA A 41 14.13 10.69 -10.40
C ALA A 41 15.01 10.46 -9.16
N THR A 42 14.57 9.64 -8.20
CA THR A 42 15.33 9.33 -6.98
C THR A 42 16.45 8.32 -7.18
N THR A 43 16.40 7.51 -8.25
CA THR A 43 17.42 6.49 -8.54
C THR A 43 18.34 6.94 -9.69
N VAL A 44 17.92 6.70 -10.94
CA VAL A 44 18.69 6.97 -12.15
C VAL A 44 18.98 8.47 -12.31
N GLY A 45 18.01 9.34 -11.96
CA GLY A 45 18.16 10.79 -11.97
C GLY A 45 19.28 11.29 -11.06
N VAL A 46 19.35 10.77 -9.83
CA VAL A 46 20.43 11.09 -8.89
C VAL A 46 21.76 10.51 -9.36
N ILE A 47 21.79 9.22 -9.75
CA ILE A 47 23.02 8.49 -10.07
C ILE A 47 23.67 8.97 -11.38
N ASN A 48 22.87 9.18 -12.45
CA ASN A 48 23.40 9.46 -13.79
C ASN A 48 23.32 10.94 -14.17
N PHE A 49 22.35 11.68 -13.64
CA PHE A 49 22.12 13.10 -13.98
C PHE A 49 22.46 14.06 -12.83
N ASN A 50 22.94 13.51 -11.70
CA ASN A 50 23.39 14.25 -10.53
C ASN A 50 22.32 15.20 -9.96
N TRP A 51 21.05 14.78 -9.99
CA TRP A 51 19.93 15.53 -9.43
C TRP A 51 19.93 15.49 -7.89
N THR A 52 20.77 16.33 -7.29
CA THR A 52 20.98 16.38 -5.83
C THR A 52 19.73 16.69 -5.01
N MET A 53 18.70 17.31 -5.60
CA MET A 53 17.40 17.56 -4.94
C MET A 53 16.71 16.28 -4.46
N PHE A 54 16.94 15.15 -5.14
CA PHE A 54 16.31 13.86 -4.83
C PHE A 54 17.26 12.89 -4.11
N ALA A 55 18.48 13.34 -3.78
CA ALA A 55 19.49 12.50 -3.15
C ALA A 55 19.08 12.14 -1.71
N GLY A 56 19.16 10.85 -1.38
CA GLY A 56 18.81 10.32 -0.06
C GLY A 56 17.32 10.11 0.18
N ILE A 57 16.46 10.40 -0.80
CA ILE A 57 15.03 10.09 -0.76
C ILE A 57 14.80 8.76 -1.49
N SER A 58 14.26 7.77 -0.79
CA SER A 58 13.86 6.48 -1.35
C SER A 58 12.33 6.39 -1.33
N VAL A 59 11.67 6.66 -2.46
CA VAL A 59 10.20 6.67 -2.53
C VAL A 59 9.62 5.27 -2.25
N ASP A 60 10.35 4.22 -2.60
CA ASP A 60 9.91 2.83 -2.43
C ASP A 60 9.92 2.39 -0.96
N GLU A 61 10.82 2.95 -0.14
CA GLU A 61 10.90 2.64 1.29
C GLU A 61 9.61 3.03 2.01
N ILE A 62 8.97 4.14 1.60
CA ILE A 62 7.66 4.57 2.12
C ILE A 62 6.61 3.49 1.86
N ALA A 63 6.51 3.04 0.61
CA ALA A 63 5.52 2.05 0.20
C ALA A 63 5.75 0.68 0.86
N ILE A 64 7.03 0.28 0.98
CA ILE A 64 7.45 -0.99 1.59
C ILE A 64 7.05 -1.02 3.07
N ILE A 65 7.46 -0.03 3.88
CA ILE A 65 7.17 -0.04 5.33
C ILE A 65 5.65 -0.11 5.57
N LEU A 66 4.89 0.68 4.81
CA LEU A 66 3.44 0.76 4.98
C LEU A 66 2.74 -0.55 4.61
N ILE A 67 3.08 -1.16 3.45
CA ILE A 67 2.41 -2.40 3.03
C ILE A 67 2.72 -3.56 3.97
N TYR A 68 3.96 -3.66 4.47
CA TYR A 68 4.32 -4.70 5.43
C TYR A 68 3.67 -4.48 6.80
N PHE A 69 3.47 -3.23 7.23
CA PHE A 69 2.69 -2.95 8.43
C PHE A 69 1.25 -3.44 8.31
N PHE A 70 0.59 -3.19 7.17
CA PHE A 70 -0.75 -3.71 6.91
C PHE A 70 -0.79 -5.24 6.79
N LEU A 71 0.23 -5.87 6.21
CA LEU A 71 0.33 -7.32 6.16
C LEU A 71 0.40 -7.95 7.55
N VAL A 72 1.16 -7.35 8.48
CA VAL A 72 1.16 -7.80 9.88
C VAL A 72 -0.25 -7.76 10.47
N LEU A 73 -1.00 -6.68 10.24
CA LEU A 73 -2.37 -6.54 10.74
C LEU A 73 -3.32 -7.58 10.12
N ILE A 74 -3.24 -7.80 8.80
CA ILE A 74 -4.07 -8.78 8.08
C ILE A 74 -3.78 -10.18 8.60
N PHE A 75 -2.52 -10.60 8.67
CA PHE A 75 -2.15 -11.95 9.11
C PHE A 75 -2.43 -12.16 10.60
N SER A 76 -2.33 -11.12 11.43
CA SER A 76 -2.79 -11.19 12.83
C SER A 76 -4.30 -11.43 12.91
N GLY A 77 -5.07 -10.83 11.98
CA GLY A 77 -6.50 -11.11 11.81
C GLY A 77 -6.78 -12.57 11.44
N VAL A 78 -5.99 -13.14 10.53
CA VAL A 78 -6.10 -14.57 10.15
C VAL A 78 -5.84 -15.48 11.35
N ILE A 79 -4.79 -15.20 12.15
CA ILE A 79 -4.49 -15.95 13.38
C ILE A 79 -5.64 -15.84 14.39
N LYS A 80 -6.22 -14.65 14.55
CA LYS A 80 -7.40 -14.44 15.39
C LYS A 80 -8.60 -15.27 14.90
N ASP A 81 -8.82 -15.34 13.60
CA ASP A 81 -9.92 -16.13 13.01
C ASP A 81 -9.69 -17.65 13.14
N PHE A 82 -8.45 -18.11 13.14
CA PHE A 82 -8.10 -19.49 13.50
C PHE A 82 -8.50 -19.80 14.96
N PHE A 83 -8.16 -18.93 15.92
CA PHE A 83 -8.58 -19.12 17.31
C PHE A 83 -10.10 -19.04 17.51
N ASN A 84 -10.81 -18.31 16.65
CA ASN A 84 -12.27 -18.27 16.62
C ASN A 84 -12.91 -19.46 15.88
N LYS A 85 -12.13 -20.46 15.47
CA LYS A 85 -12.58 -21.65 14.72
C LYS A 85 -13.29 -21.30 13.39
N LYS A 86 -12.88 -20.20 12.74
CA LYS A 86 -13.33 -19.87 11.38
C LYS A 86 -12.41 -20.45 10.31
N VAL A 87 -11.21 -20.85 10.70
CA VAL A 87 -10.22 -21.52 9.85
C VAL A 87 -9.84 -22.81 10.56
N ASP A 88 -10.09 -23.96 9.92
CA ASP A 88 -9.88 -25.26 10.54
C ASP A 88 -8.44 -25.79 10.33
N ASN A 89 -7.74 -25.33 9.29
CA ASN A 89 -6.39 -25.77 8.97
C ASN A 89 -5.34 -24.99 9.76
N ILE A 90 -4.51 -25.71 10.54
CA ILE A 90 -3.41 -25.15 11.35
C ILE A 90 -2.36 -24.46 10.47
N PHE A 91 -2.07 -24.98 9.28
CA PHE A 91 -1.06 -24.39 8.41
C PHE A 91 -1.51 -23.02 7.86
N GLU A 92 -2.76 -22.95 7.40
CA GLU A 92 -3.35 -21.71 6.85
C GLU A 92 -3.70 -20.70 7.94
N GLY A 93 -4.12 -21.17 9.11
CA GLY A 93 -4.56 -20.33 10.22
C GLY A 93 -3.44 -19.83 11.13
N LEU A 94 -2.32 -20.56 11.23
CA LEU A 94 -1.26 -20.25 12.20
C LEU A 94 0.14 -20.26 11.60
N VAL A 95 0.56 -21.34 10.93
CA VAL A 95 1.96 -21.50 10.49
C VAL A 95 2.34 -20.48 9.41
N PHE A 96 1.61 -20.44 8.30
CA PHE A 96 1.89 -19.52 7.20
C PHE A 96 1.70 -18.05 7.60
N PRO A 97 0.62 -17.65 8.31
CA PRO A 97 0.48 -16.28 8.80
C PRO A 97 1.62 -15.86 9.72
N THR A 98 2.09 -16.74 10.62
CA THR A 98 3.20 -16.42 11.54
C THR A 98 4.51 -16.21 10.77
N LEU A 99 4.83 -17.10 9.82
CA LEU A 99 6.00 -16.92 8.97
C LEU A 99 5.92 -15.63 8.14
N ALA A 100 4.73 -15.29 7.63
CA ALA A 100 4.50 -14.05 6.90
C ALA A 100 4.69 -12.81 7.79
N ILE A 101 4.23 -12.84 9.04
CA ILE A 101 4.47 -11.76 10.01
C ILE A 101 5.96 -11.61 10.30
N ILE A 102 6.69 -12.71 10.50
CA ILE A 102 8.15 -12.66 10.72
C ILE A 102 8.85 -12.01 9.52
N GLY A 103 8.52 -12.42 8.30
CA GLY A 103 9.06 -11.81 7.08
C GLY A 103 8.67 -10.34 6.91
N ALA A 104 7.45 -9.96 7.31
CA ALA A 104 7.03 -8.56 7.31
C ALA A 104 7.81 -7.72 8.33
N CYS A 105 8.08 -8.28 9.52
CA CYS A 105 8.88 -7.63 10.55
C CYS A 105 10.33 -7.37 10.10
N THR A 106 10.94 -8.27 9.34
CA THR A 106 12.30 -8.03 8.82
C THR A 106 12.32 -6.90 7.78
N ALA A 107 11.31 -6.81 6.92
CA ALA A 107 11.17 -5.71 5.96
C ALA A 107 10.92 -4.36 6.66
N ILE A 108 10.05 -4.34 7.69
CA ILE A 108 9.82 -3.15 8.51
C ILE A 108 11.13 -2.74 9.19
N TYR A 109 11.84 -3.68 9.83
CA TYR A 109 13.12 -3.40 10.46
C TYR A 109 14.14 -2.79 9.48
N GLY A 110 14.24 -3.36 8.28
CA GLY A 110 15.09 -2.81 7.21
C GLY A 110 14.73 -1.37 6.84
N GLY A 111 13.44 -1.05 6.74
CA GLY A 111 12.97 0.31 6.49
C GLY A 111 13.25 1.28 7.64
N PHE A 112 13.23 0.81 8.89
CA PHE A 112 13.56 1.64 10.07
C PHE A 112 15.04 1.97 10.21
N LEU A 113 15.93 1.24 9.55
CA LEU A 113 17.35 1.59 9.46
C LEU A 113 17.62 2.79 8.54
N SER A 114 16.62 3.19 7.74
CA SER A 114 16.73 4.35 6.87
C SER A 114 16.77 5.66 7.67
N PRO A 115 17.73 6.57 7.39
CA PRO A 115 17.81 7.88 8.06
C PRO A 115 16.54 8.72 7.94
N MET A 116 15.73 8.47 6.89
CA MET A 116 14.54 9.25 6.56
C MET A 116 13.23 8.59 7.03
N VAL A 117 13.30 7.50 7.82
CA VAL A 117 12.11 6.76 8.27
C VAL A 117 11.04 7.63 8.94
N ALA A 118 11.47 8.61 9.75
CA ALA A 118 10.53 9.50 10.43
C ALA A 118 9.68 10.32 9.45
N ILE A 119 10.30 10.82 8.37
CA ILE A 119 9.60 11.56 7.31
C ILE A 119 8.62 10.63 6.59
N TYR A 120 9.06 9.40 6.29
CA TYR A 120 8.23 8.41 5.61
C TYR A 120 6.97 8.03 6.42
N LEU A 121 7.12 7.85 7.74
CA LEU A 121 5.99 7.58 8.63
C LEU A 121 5.03 8.77 8.70
N VAL A 122 5.54 10.00 8.80
CA VAL A 122 4.71 11.21 8.82
C VAL A 122 3.90 11.35 7.53
N VAL A 123 4.54 11.17 6.37
CA VAL A 123 3.87 11.24 5.07
C VAL A 123 2.82 10.14 4.93
N SER A 124 3.13 8.92 5.38
CA SER A 124 2.18 7.79 5.37
C SER A 124 0.96 8.05 6.24
N ILE A 125 1.16 8.53 7.47
CA ILE A 125 0.06 8.89 8.39
C ILE A 125 -0.77 10.03 7.80
N ALA A 126 -0.14 11.06 7.25
CA ALA A 126 -0.84 12.16 6.60
C ALA A 126 -1.69 11.67 5.43
N GLY A 127 -1.18 10.75 4.61
CA GLY A 127 -1.93 10.11 3.53
C GLY A 127 -3.14 9.33 4.02
N ILE A 128 -2.99 8.53 5.09
CA ILE A 128 -4.10 7.79 5.70
C ILE A 128 -5.16 8.75 6.24
N LEU A 129 -4.75 9.81 6.96
CA LEU A 129 -5.66 10.81 7.50
C LEU A 129 -6.42 11.56 6.41
N ALA A 130 -5.72 11.96 5.32
CA ALA A 130 -6.36 12.57 4.17
C ALA A 130 -7.40 11.64 3.54
N GLY A 131 -7.08 10.34 3.40
CA GLY A 131 -8.02 9.33 2.93
C GLY A 131 -9.26 9.20 3.82
N LEU A 132 -9.08 9.23 5.15
CA LEU A 132 -10.19 9.19 6.11
C LEU A 132 -11.09 10.44 6.05
N LEU A 133 -10.53 11.62 5.76
CA LEU A 133 -11.28 12.86 5.62
C LEU A 133 -12.09 12.91 4.31
N VAL A 134 -11.56 12.32 3.24
CA VAL A 134 -12.19 12.28 1.91
C VAL A 134 -13.21 11.14 1.80
N LYS A 135 -13.17 10.17 2.72
CA LYS A 135 -14.13 9.07 2.79
C LYS A 135 -15.57 9.64 2.86
N PRO A 136 -16.42 9.39 1.86
CA PRO A 136 -17.80 9.85 1.90
C PRO A 136 -18.48 9.21 3.13
N LYS A 137 -19.03 10.02 4.03
CA LYS A 137 -19.90 9.51 5.09
C LYS A 137 -21.09 8.85 4.38
N SER A 138 -21.19 7.53 4.50
CA SER A 138 -22.35 6.77 4.04
C SER A 138 -23.61 7.52 4.43
N ILE A 139 -24.34 8.04 3.43
CA ILE A 139 -25.73 8.45 3.63
C ILE A 139 -26.48 7.15 3.93
N HIS A 140 -27.22 7.15 5.04
CA HIS A 140 -28.05 6.03 5.48
C HIS A 140 -29.00 5.53 4.39
#